data_AF-A0A2M7C0F4-F1
#
_entry.id   AF-A0A2M7C0F4-F1
#
_cell.length_a   1.000
_cell.length_b   1.000
_cell.length_c   1.000
_cell.angle_alpha   90.00
_cell.angle_beta   90.00
_cell.angle_gamma   90.00
#
_symmetry.space_group_name_H-M   'P 1'
#
loop_
_entity.id
_entity.type
_entity.pdbx_description
1 polymer ?
#
loop_
_entity_poly.entity_id
_entity_poly.type
_entity_poly.pdbx_seq_one_letter_code
_entity_poly.pdbx_strand_id
1 'polypeptide(L)' 'ALKIMSRGGLYLGGGIAPKVLPLLQSGAFLQAFLDKGRMRPLLEAMPVKVILNDRAALYGPALRAARQTSGTEHSVPV' A
#
# COMPACT_ATOMS: atom_id res chain seq x y z
N ALA A 1 -4.34 -0.59 11.24
CA ALA A 1 -5.53 -0.40 10.39
C ALA A 1 -6.69 0.22 11.16
N LEU A 2 -7.25 -0.46 12.18
CA LEU A 2 -8.42 0.02 12.92
C LEU A 2 -8.24 1.34 13.68
N LYS A 3 -7.06 1.55 14.29
CA LYS A 3 -6.76 2.77 15.06
C LYS A 3 -6.74 4.05 14.21
N ILE A 4 -6.61 3.91 12.88
CA ILE A 4 -6.44 5.02 11.92
C ILE A 4 -7.59 5.05 10.90
N MET A 5 -8.56 4.14 11.03
CA MET A 5 -9.73 4.02 10.13
C MET A 5 -9.33 4.12 8.63
N SER A 6 -8.55 3.16 8.14
CA SER A 6 -8.10 3.13 6.74
C SER A 6 -9.27 2.93 5.77
N ARG A 7 -9.92 4.04 5.36
CA ARG A 7 -11.11 4.08 4.47
C ARG A 7 -10.84 3.59 3.04
N GLY A 8 -9.57 3.60 2.61
CA GLY A 8 -9.17 3.23 1.24
C GLY A 8 -8.75 1.77 1.06
N GLY A 9 -8.77 0.96 2.12
CA GLY A 9 -8.26 -0.42 2.09
C GLY A 9 -6.86 -0.60 2.66
N LEU A 10 -6.41 -1.85 2.73
CA LEU A 10 -5.09 -2.25 3.19
C LEU A 10 -4.24 -2.73 2.01
N TYR A 11 -3.11 -2.05 1.78
CA TYR A 11 -2.15 -2.45 0.75
C TYR A 11 -0.86 -2.96 1.42
N LEU A 12 -0.51 -4.22 1.18
CA LEU A 12 0.72 -4.83 1.65
C LEU A 12 1.80 -4.64 0.58
N GLY A 13 2.79 -3.82 0.88
CA GLY A 13 3.95 -3.58 0.02
C GLY A 13 5.26 -3.98 0.69
N GLY A 14 6.37 -3.80 -0.03
CA GLY A 14 7.72 -4.14 0.43
C GLY A 14 8.18 -5.51 -0.09
N GLY A 15 9.49 -5.69 -0.23
CA GLY A 15 10.07 -6.85 -0.94
C GLY A 15 9.84 -8.21 -0.29
N ILE A 16 9.34 -8.26 0.94
CA ILE A 16 8.96 -9.51 1.62
C ILE A 16 7.53 -9.93 1.23
N ALA A 17 6.62 -8.99 0.99
CA ALA A 17 5.21 -9.29 0.78
C ALA A 17 4.94 -10.22 -0.44
N PRO A 18 5.62 -10.05 -1.59
CA PRO A 18 5.53 -11.01 -2.69
C PRO A 18 6.13 -12.39 -2.34
N LYS A 19 7.19 -12.44 -1.52
CA LYS A 19 7.87 -13.70 -1.15
C LYS A 19 7.04 -14.56 -0.20
N VAL A 20 6.23 -13.94 0.65
CA VAL A 20 5.31 -14.63 1.57
C VAL A 20 3.89 -14.70 1.02
N LEU A 21 3.68 -14.40 -0.27
CA LEU A 21 2.36 -14.42 -0.89
C LEU A 21 1.58 -15.73 -0.67
N PRO A 22 2.18 -16.93 -0.74
CA PRO A 22 1.46 -18.17 -0.43
C PRO A 22 0.92 -18.21 1.01
N LEU A 23 1.66 -17.66 1.97
CA LEU A 23 1.23 -17.57 3.37
C LEU A 23 0.11 -16.53 3.53
N LEU A 24 0.18 -15.41 2.80
CA LEU A 24 -0.89 -14.41 2.79
C LEU A 24 -2.18 -14.94 2.15
N GLN A 25 -2.05 -15.80 1.14
CA GLN A 25 -3.17 -16.46 0.44
C GLN A 25 -3.72 -17.68 1.19
N SER A 26 -2.97 -18.26 2.12
CA SER A 26 -3.40 -19.43 2.92
C SER A 26 -4.62 -19.18 3.81
N GLY A 27 -5.10 -17.93 3.89
CA GLY A 27 -6.27 -17.54 4.67
C GLY A 27 -5.97 -17.23 6.14
N ALA A 28 -4.87 -17.75 6.70
CA ALA A 28 -4.47 -17.48 8.09
C ALA A 28 -4.30 -15.97 8.37
N PHE A 29 -3.71 -15.23 7.43
CA PHE A 29 -3.59 -13.78 7.51
C PHE A 29 -4.95 -13.09 7.58
N LEU A 30 -5.88 -13.47 6.70
CA LEU A 30 -7.19 -12.85 6.64
C LEU A 30 -8.04 -13.20 7.86
N GLN A 31 -7.97 -14.44 8.36
CA GLN A 31 -8.63 -14.85 9.60
C GLN A 31 -8.13 -14.03 10.80
N ALA A 32 -6.81 -13.89 10.97
CA ALA A 32 -6.21 -13.07 12.03
C ALA A 32 -6.55 -11.58 11.88
N PHE A 33 -6.67 -11.10 10.63
CA PHE A 33 -7.08 -9.73 10.33
C PHE A 33 -8.55 -9.47 10.72
N LEU A 34 -9.45 -10.41 10.39
CA LEU A 34 -10.89 -10.33 10.66
C LEU A 34 -11.25 -10.64 12.11
N ASP A 35 -10.37 -11.25 12.89
CA ASP A 35 -10.54 -11.56 14.31
C ASP A 35 -10.46 -10.29 15.19
N LYS A 36 -11.44 -9.40 14.99
CA LYS A 36 -11.61 -8.13 15.72
C LYS A 36 -13.06 -7.97 16.19
N GLY A 37 -13.67 -9.08 16.62
CA GLY A 37 -15.00 -9.14 17.26
C GLY A 37 -16.04 -8.26 16.58
N ARG A 38 -16.59 -7.28 17.32
CA ARG A 38 -17.60 -6.31 16.83
C ARG A 38 -17.20 -5.51 15.58
N MET A 39 -15.92 -5.45 15.25
CA MET A 39 -15.39 -4.69 14.11
C MET A 39 -15.16 -5.56 12.87
N ARG A 40 -15.42 -6.86 12.97
CA ARG A 40 -15.34 -7.81 11.86
C ARG A 40 -16.15 -7.38 10.63
N PRO A 41 -17.43 -6.95 10.72
CA PRO A 41 -18.20 -6.55 9.53
C PRO A 41 -17.58 -5.35 8.80
N LEU A 42 -16.95 -4.44 9.53
CA LEU A 42 -16.26 -3.28 8.97
C LEU A 42 -14.95 -3.68 8.26
N LEU A 43 -14.28 -4.71 8.76
CA LEU A 43 -13.06 -5.24 8.14
C LEU A 43 -13.32 -6.16 6.95
N GLU A 44 -14.43 -6.89 6.95
CA GLU A 44 -14.88 -7.70 5.82
C GLU A 44 -15.18 -6.83 4.58
N ALA A 45 -15.68 -5.60 4.79
CA ALA A 45 -15.88 -4.62 3.73
C ALA A 45 -14.58 -3.94 3.25
N MET A 46 -13.44 -4.15 3.93
CA MET A 46 -12.19 -3.46 3.62
C MET A 46 -11.37 -4.25 2.59
N PRO A 47 -11.06 -3.69 1.40
CA PRO A 47 -10.26 -4.39 0.42
C PRO A 47 -8.81 -4.54 0.92
N VAL A 48 -8.29 -5.77 0.91
CA VAL A 48 -6.89 -6.09 1.21
C VAL A 48 -6.19 -6.51 -0.08
N LYS A 49 -5.09 -5.84 -0.44
CA LYS A 49 -4.35 -6.06 -1.69
C LYS A 49 -2.86 -6.18 -1.42
N VAL A 50 -2.18 -7.06 -2.15
CA VAL A 50 -0.71 -7.17 -2.14
C VAL A 50 -0.15 -6.48 -3.37
N ILE A 51 0.83 -5.60 -3.19
CA ILE A 51 1.55 -4.95 -4.29
C ILE A 51 2.61 -5.91 -4.80
N LEU A 52 2.42 -6.43 -6.01
CA LEU A 52 3.35 -7.37 -6.66
C LEU A 52 4.37 -6.68 -7.58
N ASN A 53 4.23 -5.36 -7.77
CA ASN A 53 5.16 -4.60 -8.61
C ASN A 53 6.40 -4.22 -7.80
N ASP A 54 7.55 -4.84 -8.11
CA ASP A 54 8.83 -4.57 -7.45
C ASP A 54 9.34 -3.13 -7.63
N ARG A 55 8.88 -2.44 -8.67
CA ARG A 55 9.21 -1.03 -8.93
C ARG A 55 8.27 -0.06 -8.24
N ALA A 56 7.27 -0.53 -7.49
CA ALA A 56 6.28 0.33 -6.84
C ALA A 56 6.91 1.40 -5.94
N ALA A 57 8.03 1.07 -5.29
CA ALA A 57 8.78 2.01 -4.44
C ALA A 57 9.39 3.19 -5.23
N LEU A 58 9.65 3.02 -6.53
CA LEU A 58 10.29 4.03 -7.38
C LEU A 58 9.30 5.08 -7.91
N TYR A 59 8.01 4.74 -8.01
CA TYR A 59 7.02 5.66 -8.60
C TYR A 59 6.78 6.92 -7.75
N GLY A 60 6.80 6.80 -6.41
CA GLY A 60 6.63 7.95 -5.53
C GLY A 60 7.73 9.01 -5.72
N PRO A 61 9.02 8.63 -5.62
CA PRO A 61 10.14 9.51 -5.93
C PRO A 61 10.10 10.06 -7.36
N ALA A 62 9.83 9.22 -8.36
CA ALA A 62 9.75 9.66 -9.76
C ALA A 62 8.65 10.70 -9.98
N LEU A 63 7.46 10.50 -9.41
CA LEU A 63 6.36 11.46 -9.48
C LEU A 63 6.72 12.78 -8.78
N ARG A 64 7.37 12.70 -7.61
CA ARG A 64 7.81 13.88 -6.87
C ARG A 64 8.88 14.67 -7.63
N ALA A 65 9.80 13.98 -8.32
CA ALA A 65 10.79 14.62 -9.19
C ALA A 65 10.12 15.29 -10.40
N ALA A 66 9.24 14.57 -11.11
CA ALA A 66 8.51 15.11 -12.26
C ALA A 66 7.69 16.37 -11.92
N ARG A 67 7.03 16.38 -10.75
CA ARG A 67 6.27 17.54 -10.25
C ARG A 67 7.14 18.75 -9.90
N GLN A 68 8.40 18.54 -9.53
CA GLN A 68 9.35 19.63 -9.28
C GLN A 68 9.85 20.22 -10.59
N THR A 69 10.09 19.39 -11.61
CA THR A 69 10.50 19.86 -12.94
C THR A 69 9.41 20.72 -13.60
N SER A 70 8.13 20.39 -13.41
CA SER A 70 7.01 21.21 -13.93
C SER A 70 6.78 22.54 -13.18
N GLY A 71 7.46 22.77 -12.06
CA GLY A 71 7.39 24.01 -11.29
C GLY A 71 8.66 24.87 -11.36
N THR A 72 9.65 24.46 -12.15
CA THR A 72 10.94 25.15 -12.27
C THR A 72 11.15 25.65 -13.70
N GLU A 73 10.33 26.60 -14.14
CA GLU A 73 10.71 27.56 -15.20
C GLU A 73 11.50 28.74 -14.61
N HIS A 74 12.50 28.46 -13.78
CA HIS A 74 13.43 29.49 -13.33
C HIS A 74 14.88 29.06 -13.48
N SER A 75 15.48 29.62 -14.53
CA SER A 75 16.89 30.00 -14.70
C SER A 75 17.96 28.96 -14.37
N VAL A 76 18.33 28.21 -15.40
CA VAL A 76 19.69 27.66 -15.53
C VAL A 76 20.60 28.80 -16.02
N PRO A 77 21.66 29.22 -15.30
CA PRO A 77 22.69 30.06 -15.89
C PRO A 77 23.63 29.17 -16.73
N VAL A 78 23.81 29.59 -17.98
CA VAL A 78 24.96 29.24 -18.83
C VAL A 78 26.24 29.88 -18.29
#